data_AF-A0A1I1PCP5-F1
#
_entry.id   AF-A0A1I1PCP5-F1
#
_cell.length_a   1.000
_cell.length_b   1.000
_cell.length_c   1.000
_cell.angle_alpha   90.00
_cell.angle_beta   90.00
_cell.angle_gamma   90.00
#
_symmetry.space_group_name_H-M   'P 1'
#
loop_
_entity.id
_entity.type
_entity.pdbx_description
1 polymer ?
#
loop_
_entity_poly.entity_id
_entity_poly.type
_entity_poly.pdbx_seq_one_letter_code
_entity_poly.pdbx_strand_id
1 'polypeptide(L)'
;MRECLVAKVDESRKALKAAEAEASGRLAGWDEDPKYVNFAKVRLAASTKAFATYRKDQCSLAAALGGGAIGNALEIWRLACEAELNHWRADQLQRATVDLPLK
;
A
#
# COMPACT_ATOMS: atom_id res chain seq x y z
N MET A 1 17.79 9.80 12.45
CA MET A 1 17.36 8.48 11.87
C MET A 1 15.87 8.23 12.06
N ARG A 2 15.34 8.20 13.29
CA ARG A 2 13.90 8.02 13.55
C ARG A 2 13.02 9.05 12.81
N GLU A 3 13.34 10.33 12.91
CA GLU A 3 12.59 11.40 12.23
C GLU A 3 12.61 11.26 10.70
N CYS A 4 13.76 10.88 10.13
CA CYS A 4 13.86 10.58 8.71
C CYS A 4 12.93 9.42 8.31
N LEU A 5 12.82 8.39 9.15
CA LEU A 5 11.93 7.25 8.90
C LEU A 5 10.45 7.61 9.05
N VAL A 6 10.10 8.47 10.00
CA VAL A 6 8.74 9.01 10.12
C VAL A 6 8.37 9.78 8.84
N ALA A 7 9.27 10.65 8.36
CA ALA A 7 9.06 11.36 7.10
C ALA A 7 8.90 10.38 5.91
N LYS A 8 9.72 9.31 5.85
CA LYS A 8 9.60 8.28 4.81
C LYS A 8 8.28 7.50 4.89
N VAL A 9 7.78 7.21 6.07
CA VAL A 9 6.46 6.60 6.24
C VAL A 9 5.37 7.54 5.73
N ASP A 10 5.43 8.83 6.07
CA ASP A 10 4.43 9.80 5.59
C ASP A 10 4.48 10.00 4.07
N GLU A 11 5.68 10.05 3.48
CA GLU A 11 5.86 10.03 2.03
C GLU A 11 5.25 8.78 1.40
N SER A 12 5.56 7.60 1.94
CA SER A 12 5.06 6.32 1.42
C SER A 12 3.52 6.21 1.52
N ARG A 13 2.91 6.76 2.59
CA ARG A 13 1.45 6.80 2.76
C ARG A 13 0.80 7.70 1.71
N LYS A 14 1.41 8.85 1.39
CA LYS A 14 0.95 9.72 0.31
C LYS A 14 1.06 9.02 -1.04
N ALA A 15 2.18 8.34 -1.30
CA ALA A 15 2.39 7.57 -2.53
C ALA A 15 1.36 6.45 -2.69
N LEU A 16 1.11 5.67 -1.63
CA LEU A 16 0.08 4.63 -1.63
C LEU A 16 -1.31 5.21 -1.93
N LYS A 17 -1.70 6.31 -1.24
CA LYS A 17 -3.00 6.95 -1.46
C LYS A 17 -3.15 7.48 -2.89
N ALA A 18 -2.08 8.04 -3.46
CA ALA A 18 -2.07 8.47 -4.85
C ALA A 18 -2.25 7.30 -5.82
N ALA A 19 -1.53 6.19 -5.60
CA ALA A 19 -1.65 4.99 -6.42
C ALA A 19 -3.03 4.32 -6.32
N GLU A 20 -3.67 4.32 -5.14
CA GLU A 20 -5.05 3.85 -4.97
C GLU A 20 -6.06 4.71 -5.75
N ALA A 21 -5.88 6.03 -5.71
CA ALA A 21 -6.71 6.97 -6.47
C ALA A 21 -6.50 6.82 -7.98
N GLU A 22 -5.25 6.67 -8.41
CA GLU A 22 -4.89 6.44 -9.82
C GLU A 22 -5.49 5.12 -10.32
N ALA A 23 -5.32 4.02 -9.58
CA ALA A 23 -5.90 2.73 -9.93
C ALA A 23 -7.43 2.81 -10.06
N SER A 24 -8.10 3.50 -9.13
CA SER A 24 -9.55 3.75 -9.20
C SER A 24 -9.93 4.57 -10.43
N GLY A 25 -9.13 5.59 -10.78
CA GLY A 25 -9.28 6.40 -11.98
C GLY A 25 -9.11 5.60 -13.27
N ARG A 26 -8.08 4.76 -13.35
CA ARG A 26 -7.86 3.86 -14.50
C ARG A 26 -9.00 2.87 -14.67
N LEU A 27 -9.49 2.29 -13.58
CA LEU A 27 -10.69 1.45 -13.62
C LEU A 27 -11.93 2.23 -14.11
N ALA A 28 -12.05 3.52 -13.78
CA ALA A 28 -13.16 4.33 -14.27
C ALA A 28 -13.09 4.63 -15.77
N GLY A 29 -11.88 4.77 -16.32
CA GLY A 29 -11.61 4.97 -17.75
C GLY A 29 -11.48 3.69 -18.56
N TRP A 30 -11.49 2.51 -17.91
CA TRP A 30 -11.32 1.22 -18.55
C TRP A 30 -12.43 0.96 -19.59
N ASP A 31 -12.02 0.67 -20.83
CA ASP A 31 -12.91 0.30 -21.94
C ASP A 31 -13.42 -1.13 -21.78
N GLU A 32 -14.38 -1.27 -20.87
CA GLU A 32 -15.02 -2.54 -20.54
C GLU A 32 -16.49 -2.31 -20.16
N ASP A 33 -17.28 -3.38 -20.18
CA ASP A 33 -18.65 -3.41 -19.67
C ASP A 33 -18.70 -2.83 -18.24
N PRO A 34 -19.57 -1.85 -17.97
CA PRO A 34 -19.72 -1.22 -16.66
C PRO A 34 -19.86 -2.20 -15.49
N LYS A 35 -20.43 -3.39 -15.68
CA LYS A 35 -20.57 -4.38 -14.60
C LYS A 35 -19.21 -4.90 -14.12
N TYR A 36 -18.24 -5.11 -15.02
CA TYR A 36 -16.91 -5.58 -14.67
C TYR A 36 -16.06 -4.46 -14.10
N VAL A 37 -16.19 -3.23 -14.62
CA VAL A 37 -15.60 -2.02 -14.01
C VAL A 37 -16.06 -1.86 -12.56
N ASN A 38 -17.36 -1.96 -12.31
CA ASN A 38 -17.92 -1.83 -10.96
C ASN A 38 -17.44 -2.98 -10.05
N PHE A 39 -17.42 -4.20 -10.55
CA PHE A 39 -16.88 -5.34 -9.81
C PHE A 39 -15.41 -5.13 -9.42
N ALA A 40 -14.57 -4.68 -10.36
CA ALA A 40 -13.17 -4.40 -10.11
C ALA A 40 -12.97 -3.29 -9.07
N LYS A 41 -13.77 -2.21 -9.10
CA LYS A 41 -13.74 -1.15 -8.09
C LYS A 41 -14.10 -1.65 -6.69
N VAL A 42 -15.12 -2.51 -6.58
CA VAL A 42 -15.49 -3.16 -5.31
C VAL A 42 -14.34 -4.03 -4.80
N ARG A 43 -13.67 -4.79 -5.69
CA ARG A 43 -12.50 -5.60 -5.33
C ARG A 43 -11.29 -4.77 -4.93
N LEU A 44 -11.04 -3.64 -5.59
CA LEU A 44 -9.99 -2.69 -5.21
C LEU A 44 -10.22 -2.17 -3.79
N ALA A 45 -11.43 -1.68 -3.49
CA ALA A 45 -11.77 -1.18 -2.15
C ALA A 45 -11.61 -2.25 -1.05
N ALA A 46 -12.10 -3.47 -1.31
CA ALA A 46 -11.94 -4.59 -0.40
C ALA A 46 -10.46 -4.97 -0.19
N SER A 47 -9.67 -4.98 -1.27
CA SER A 47 -8.24 -5.29 -1.25
C SER A 47 -7.44 -4.22 -0.50
N THR A 48 -7.74 -2.93 -0.67
CA THR A 48 -7.15 -1.83 0.10
C THR A 48 -7.39 -1.99 1.60
N LYS A 49 -8.62 -2.34 2.02
CA LYS A 49 -8.92 -2.59 3.43
C LYS A 49 -8.13 -3.79 3.97
N ALA A 50 -8.09 -4.89 3.23
CA ALA A 50 -7.35 -6.09 3.62
C ALA A 50 -5.83 -5.82 3.72
N PHE A 51 -5.29 -5.03 2.79
CA PHE A 51 -3.89 -4.64 2.78
C PHE A 51 -3.50 -3.83 4.03
N ALA A 52 -4.37 -2.94 4.52
CA ALA A 52 -4.09 -2.19 5.75
C ALA A 52 -3.90 -3.10 6.97
N THR A 53 -4.71 -4.16 7.08
CA THR A 53 -4.56 -5.21 8.11
C THR A 53 -3.27 -5.99 7.89
N TYR A 54 -3.03 -6.49 6.67
CA TYR A 54 -1.81 -7.22 6.32
C TYR A 54 -0.55 -6.42 6.69
N ARG A 55 -0.47 -5.15 6.28
CA ARG A 55 0.66 -4.26 6.58
C ARG A 55 0.88 -4.12 8.08
N LYS A 56 -0.19 -3.92 8.86
CA LYS A 56 -0.10 -3.80 10.32
C LYS A 56 0.49 -5.06 10.93
N ASP A 57 -0.03 -6.23 10.56
CA ASP A 57 0.37 -7.50 11.17
C ASP A 57 1.78 -7.90 10.73
N GLN A 58 2.11 -7.71 9.45
CA GLN A 58 3.44 -7.95 8.91
C GLN A 58 4.50 -7.06 9.58
N CYS A 59 4.21 -5.77 9.78
CA CYS A 59 5.16 -4.88 10.43
C CYS A 59 5.23 -5.06 11.96
N SER A 60 4.18 -5.60 12.57
CA SER A 60 4.22 -6.04 13.97
C SER A 60 5.12 -7.27 14.13
N LEU A 61 5.07 -8.21 13.19
CA LEU A 61 6.00 -9.33 13.13
C LEU A 61 7.44 -8.83 12.94
N ALA A 62 7.68 -7.93 11.98
CA ALA A 62 9.01 -7.36 11.75
C ALA A 62 9.59 -6.72 13.01
N ALA A 63 8.78 -5.99 13.78
CA ALA A 63 9.20 -5.47 15.09
C ALA A 63 9.47 -6.60 16.09
N ALA A 64 8.58 -7.58 16.21
CA ALA A 64 8.71 -8.67 17.19
C ALA A 64 9.98 -9.52 17.01
N LEU A 65 10.51 -9.62 15.78
CA LEU A 65 11.76 -10.32 15.50
C LEU A 65 13.00 -9.70 16.15
N GLY A 66 12.90 -8.49 16.71
CA GLY A 66 14.02 -7.84 17.41
C GLY A 66 14.27 -8.33 18.83
N GLY A 67 13.35 -9.05 19.46
CA GLY A 67 13.49 -9.50 20.84
C GLY A 67 13.56 -8.35 21.87
N GLY A 68 13.74 -8.71 23.15
CA GLY A 68 13.60 -7.76 24.27
C GLY A 68 14.79 -6.83 24.54
N ALA A 69 15.95 -7.06 23.93
CA ALA A 69 17.18 -6.28 24.16
C ALA A 69 17.34 -5.10 23.19
N ILE A 70 16.47 -5.01 22.18
CA ILE A 70 16.53 -3.98 21.15
C ILE A 70 15.58 -2.86 21.58
N GLY A 71 16.12 -1.72 22.02
CA GLY A 71 15.33 -0.54 22.42
C GLY A 71 14.57 0.11 21.25
N ASN A 72 14.93 1.34 20.88
CA ASN A 72 14.21 2.07 19.81
C ASN A 72 14.33 1.45 18.40
N ALA A 73 15.16 0.41 18.21
CA ALA A 73 15.32 -0.23 16.91
C ALA A 73 14.09 -1.05 16.48
N LEU A 74 13.24 -1.50 17.42
CA LEU A 74 11.94 -2.12 17.09
C LEU A 74 11.02 -1.14 16.35
N GLU A 75 11.00 0.11 16.78
CA GLU A 75 10.22 1.16 16.11
C GLU A 75 10.81 1.49 14.74
N ILE A 76 12.13 1.52 14.61
CA ILE A 76 12.82 1.71 13.32
C ILE A 76 12.43 0.62 12.31
N TRP A 77 12.44 -0.65 12.72
CA TRP A 77 12.06 -1.77 11.86
C TRP A 77 10.58 -1.73 11.47
N ARG A 78 9.70 -1.38 12.41
CA ARG A 78 8.28 -1.18 12.13
C ARG A 78 8.06 -0.07 11.09
N LEU A 79 8.74 1.07 11.25
CA LEU A 79 8.62 2.21 10.32
C LEU A 79 9.18 1.87 8.94
N ALA A 80 10.33 1.18 8.88
CA ALA A 80 10.92 0.74 7.62
C ALA A 80 9.99 -0.23 6.87
N CYS A 81 9.44 -1.24 7.55
CA CYS A 81 8.46 -2.16 6.99
C CYS A 81 7.22 -1.43 6.46
N GLU A 82 6.70 -0.45 7.21
CA GLU A 82 5.52 0.30 6.78
C GLU A 82 5.79 1.08 5.49
N ALA A 83 6.94 1.74 5.41
CA ALA A 83 7.34 2.49 4.22
C ALA A 83 7.53 1.58 3.00
N GLU A 84 8.23 0.46 3.17
CA GLU A 84 8.49 -0.52 2.10
C GLU A 84 7.18 -1.10 1.55
N LEU A 85 6.31 -1.61 2.41
CA LEU A 85 5.05 -2.22 1.98
C LEU A 85 4.13 -1.23 1.27
N ASN A 86 4.11 0.03 1.71
CA ASN A 86 3.34 1.08 1.04
C ASN A 86 3.83 1.32 -0.40
N HIS A 87 5.15 1.41 -0.60
CA HIS A 87 5.74 1.58 -1.93
C HIS A 87 5.53 0.36 -2.81
N TRP A 88 5.71 -0.85 -2.28
CA TRP A 88 5.48 -2.07 -3.04
C TRP A 88 4.03 -2.20 -3.48
N ARG A 89 3.08 -1.88 -2.59
CA ARG A 89 1.66 -1.89 -2.93
C ARG A 89 1.31 -0.85 -3.99
N ALA A 90 1.92 0.34 -3.93
CA ALA A 90 1.74 1.36 -4.96
C ALA A 90 2.19 0.85 -6.35
N ASP A 91 3.38 0.26 -6.44
CA ASP A 91 3.89 -0.34 -7.69
C ASP A 91 3.01 -1.50 -8.19
N GLN A 92 2.51 -2.36 -7.29
CA GLN A 92 1.56 -3.42 -7.66
C GLN A 92 0.27 -2.88 -8.27
N LEU A 93 -0.31 -1.83 -7.68
CA LEU A 93 -1.54 -1.22 -8.20
C LEU A 93 -1.31 -0.57 -9.56
N GLN A 94 -0.16 0.10 -9.74
CA GLN A 94 0.23 0.67 -11.01
C GLN A 94 0.37 -0.43 -12.08
N ARG A 95 1.17 -1.47 -11.82
CA ARG A 95 1.36 -2.59 -12.76
C ARG A 95 0.06 -3.31 -13.11
N ALA A 96 -0.83 -3.48 -12.14
CA ALA A 96 -2.11 -4.14 -12.37
C ALA A 96 -3.08 -3.32 -13.24
N THR A 97 -2.86 -2.01 -13.39
CA THR A 97 -3.81 -1.11 -14.07
C THR A 97 -3.22 -0.37 -15.27
N VAL A 98 -1.89 -0.36 -15.44
CA VAL A 98 -1.19 0.42 -16.47
C VAL A 98 -1.55 0.00 -17.90
N ASP A 99 -1.84 -1.28 -18.09
CA ASP A 99 -2.14 -1.87 -19.41
C ASP A 99 -3.65 -2.01 -19.67
N LEU A 100 -4.51 -1.48 -18.78
CA LEU A 100 -5.95 -1.48 -19.05
C LEU A 100 -6.25 -0.60 -20.27
N PRO A 101 -6.99 -1.12 -21.28
CA PRO A 101 -7.41 -0.31 -22.42
C PRO A 101 -8.34 0.79 -21.92
N LEU A 102 -8.12 2.03 -22.38
CA LEU A 102 -8.93 3.17 -21.95
C LEU A 102 -9.84 3.61 -23.10
N LYS A 103 -11.00 4.17 -22.75
CA LYS A 103 -11.96 4.75 -23.70
C LYS A 103 -11.46 6.03 -24.35
#